data_AF-A0A2A4SD64-F1
#
_entry.id   AF-A0A2A4SD64-F1
#
_cell.length_a   1.000
_cell.length_b   1.000
_cell.length_c   1.000
_cell.angle_alpha   90.00
_cell.angle_beta   90.00
_cell.angle_gamma   90.00
#
_symmetry.space_group_name_H-M   'P 1'
#
loop_
_entity.id
_entity.type
_entity.pdbx_description
1 polymer ?
#
loop_
_entity_poly.entity_id
_entity_poly.type
_entity_poly.pdbx_seq_one_letter_code
_entity_poly.pdbx_strand_id
1 'polypeptide(L)'
;MPRATVYLGDSSGQALVRGTWKFARGYVPGQPNEGLVEQAEGSPARLADYDDSGWETCHDLTGRMSHGFSFMWYRISVTFPEQVDGHPVNGMRVQFETCIDDYGEIWVDGECNRDRGAIQGFNVPQRVLISGNAAPGEQHTIALLAANGPLAAPGGTVFVRYANLGFEWTGA
;
A
#
# COMPACT_ATOMS: atom_id res chain seq x y z
N MET A 1 -5.69 -13.93 17.14
CA MET A 1 -5.57 -15.13 16.30
C MET A 1 -4.09 -15.36 16.06
N PRO A 2 -3.61 -16.62 16.03
CA PRO A 2 -2.29 -16.94 15.50
C PRO A 2 -2.09 -16.29 14.12
N ARG A 3 -0.88 -15.84 13.84
CA ARG A 3 -0.54 -15.23 12.56
C ARG A 3 0.91 -15.43 12.18
N ALA A 4 1.15 -15.41 10.88
CA ALA A 4 2.45 -15.16 10.28
C ALA A 4 2.44 -13.76 9.65
N THR A 5 3.59 -13.08 9.68
CA THR A 5 3.74 -11.75 9.09
C THR A 5 4.76 -11.80 7.97
N VAL A 6 4.35 -11.31 6.80
CA VAL A 6 5.25 -11.04 5.68
C VAL A 6 5.56 -9.55 5.67
N TYR A 7 6.83 -9.20 5.85
CA TYR A 7 7.30 -7.82 5.83
C TYR A 7 7.59 -7.39 4.39
N LEU A 8 6.75 -6.54 3.81
CA LEU A 8 6.89 -6.08 2.42
C LEU A 8 7.92 -4.95 2.25
N GLY A 9 8.46 -4.42 3.35
CA GLY A 9 9.64 -3.56 3.31
C GLY A 9 10.91 -4.34 2.95
N ASP A 10 10.94 -5.65 3.21
CA ASP A 10 12.10 -6.50 2.97
C ASP A 10 11.98 -7.22 1.61
N SER A 11 13.11 -7.39 0.93
CA SER A 11 13.15 -8.09 -0.37
C SER A 11 12.72 -9.56 -0.27
N SER A 12 12.96 -10.22 0.87
CA SER A 12 12.52 -11.59 1.12
C SER A 12 11.00 -11.71 1.22
N GLY A 13 10.34 -10.77 1.88
CA GLY A 13 8.88 -10.73 1.97
C GLY A 13 8.23 -10.42 0.62
N GLN A 14 8.80 -9.47 -0.12
CA GLN A 14 8.41 -9.19 -1.51
C GLN A 14 8.54 -10.43 -2.39
N ALA A 15 9.68 -11.13 -2.34
CA ALA A 15 9.92 -12.35 -3.11
C ALA A 15 8.93 -13.47 -2.77
N LEU A 16 8.60 -13.66 -1.48
CA LEU A 16 7.64 -14.68 -1.04
C LEU A 16 6.26 -14.50 -1.69
N VAL A 17 5.81 -13.26 -1.86
CA VAL A 17 4.51 -12.94 -2.49
C VAL A 17 4.64 -12.57 -3.96
N ARG A 18 5.80 -12.82 -4.59
CA ARG A 18 6.11 -12.46 -5.99
C ARG A 18 5.83 -10.98 -6.30
N GLY A 19 5.94 -10.13 -5.29
CA GLY A 19 5.68 -8.71 -5.40
C GLY A 19 6.94 -7.90 -5.58
N THR A 20 6.79 -6.69 -6.09
CA THR A 20 7.84 -5.67 -6.15
C THR A 20 7.18 -4.33 -6.05
N TRP A 21 7.65 -3.48 -5.13
CA TRP A 21 7.11 -2.12 -5.02
C TRP A 21 7.49 -1.28 -6.23
N LYS A 22 6.50 -0.54 -6.73
CA LYS A 22 6.61 0.52 -7.73
C LYS A 22 6.37 1.86 -7.06
N PHE A 23 7.05 2.88 -7.54
CA PHE A 23 7.01 4.22 -6.98
C PHE A 23 6.83 5.27 -8.07
N ALA A 24 5.96 6.25 -7.81
CA ALA A 24 5.89 7.46 -8.62
C ALA A 24 5.44 8.68 -7.82
N ARG A 25 5.93 9.84 -8.26
CA ARG A 25 5.60 11.15 -7.70
C ARG A 25 4.42 11.79 -8.42
N GLY A 26 3.60 12.46 -7.63
CA GLY A 26 2.48 13.31 -8.03
C GLY A 26 1.13 12.71 -7.72
N TYR A 27 0.11 13.57 -7.59
CA TYR A 27 -1.27 13.13 -7.41
C TYR A 27 -1.72 12.29 -8.60
N VAL A 28 -1.48 12.77 -9.83
CA VAL A 28 -1.54 11.95 -11.05
C VAL A 28 -0.14 11.90 -11.66
N PRO A 29 0.59 10.79 -11.49
CA PRO A 29 1.97 10.67 -11.96
C PRO A 29 2.16 10.98 -13.44
N GLY A 30 3.25 11.69 -13.74
CA GLY A 30 3.63 12.06 -15.11
C GLY A 30 2.86 13.23 -15.74
N GLN A 31 1.88 13.80 -15.04
CA GLN A 31 1.11 14.95 -15.53
C GLN A 31 1.75 16.29 -15.13
N PRO A 32 1.46 17.39 -15.86
CA PRO A 32 1.80 18.74 -15.43
C PRO A 32 1.26 19.05 -14.03
N ASN A 33 1.95 19.91 -13.28
CA ASN A 33 1.62 20.23 -11.88
C ASN A 33 1.45 18.99 -11.00
N GLU A 34 2.17 17.92 -11.30
CA GLU A 34 2.07 16.63 -10.59
C GLU A 34 0.64 16.06 -10.60
N GLY A 35 -0.21 16.48 -11.53
CA GLY A 35 -1.61 16.06 -11.63
C GLY A 35 -2.55 16.66 -10.58
N LEU A 36 -2.08 17.57 -9.72
CA LEU A 36 -2.92 18.26 -8.75
C LEU A 36 -3.65 19.41 -9.45
N VAL A 37 -4.84 19.10 -9.97
CA VAL A 37 -5.73 20.05 -10.66
C VAL A 37 -7.09 20.04 -9.96
N GLU A 38 -7.70 21.22 -9.83
CA GLU A 38 -9.02 21.33 -9.22
C GLU A 38 -10.07 20.47 -9.95
N GLN A 39 -11.07 20.00 -9.20
CA GLN A 39 -12.19 19.20 -9.70
C GLN A 39 -11.82 17.83 -10.30
N ALA A 40 -10.58 17.36 -10.15
CA ALA A 40 -10.24 15.98 -10.46
C ALA A 40 -11.07 15.01 -9.59
N GLU A 41 -11.67 14.00 -10.21
CA GLU A 41 -12.52 13.01 -9.52
C GLU A 41 -11.72 11.92 -8.76
N GLY A 42 -10.41 11.89 -8.98
CA GLY A 42 -9.49 10.96 -8.35
C GLY A 42 -8.27 10.68 -9.23
N SER A 43 -7.23 10.12 -8.63
CA SER A 43 -6.07 9.67 -9.40
C SER A 43 -6.29 8.28 -10.01
N PRO A 44 -6.03 8.06 -11.30
CA PRO A 44 -6.04 6.73 -11.91
C PRO A 44 -5.08 5.73 -11.26
N ALA A 45 -4.02 6.22 -10.61
CA ALA A 45 -3.04 5.38 -9.92
C ALA A 45 -3.63 4.54 -8.77
N ARG A 46 -4.86 4.85 -8.34
CA ARG A 46 -5.61 4.04 -7.37
C ARG A 46 -6.23 2.78 -7.96
N LEU A 47 -6.47 2.74 -9.27
CA LEU A 47 -7.23 1.68 -9.94
C LEU A 47 -6.42 0.37 -10.01
N ALA A 48 -7.13 -0.77 -10.00
CA ALA A 48 -6.50 -2.09 -10.05
C ALA A 48 -5.69 -2.29 -11.33
N ASP A 49 -6.28 -1.92 -12.47
CA ASP A 49 -5.77 -2.12 -13.82
C ASP A 49 -4.85 -0.99 -14.31
N TYR A 50 -4.50 -0.04 -13.44
CA TYR A 50 -3.57 1.03 -13.79
C TYR A 50 -2.18 0.46 -14.15
N ASP A 51 -1.71 0.80 -15.35
CA ASP A 51 -0.38 0.42 -15.83
C ASP A 51 0.72 1.26 -15.16
N ASP A 52 1.39 0.64 -14.19
CA ASP A 52 2.55 1.19 -13.49
C ASP A 52 3.89 0.62 -14.02
N SER A 53 3.91 -0.02 -15.19
CA SER A 53 5.12 -0.63 -15.74
C SER A 53 6.24 0.39 -15.99
N GLY A 54 5.89 1.64 -16.27
CA GLY A 54 6.81 2.76 -16.43
C GLY A 54 7.33 3.37 -15.12
N TRP A 55 6.85 2.92 -13.96
CA TRP A 55 7.25 3.45 -12.67
C TRP A 55 8.59 2.87 -12.20
N GLU A 56 9.29 3.66 -11.39
CA GLU A 56 10.53 3.23 -10.74
C GLU A 56 10.24 2.06 -9.79
N THR A 57 11.19 1.12 -9.69
CA THR A 57 11.14 0.11 -8.62
C THR A 57 11.54 0.76 -7.30
N CYS A 58 10.66 0.70 -6.30
CA CYS A 58 10.93 1.24 -4.98
C CYS A 58 11.82 0.28 -4.17
N HIS A 59 13.05 0.70 -3.88
CA HIS A 59 14.00 -0.07 -3.10
C HIS A 59 13.96 0.25 -1.59
N ASP A 60 13.40 1.40 -1.21
CA ASP A 60 13.30 1.87 0.17
C ASP A 60 11.97 2.61 0.40
N LEU A 61 11.04 1.97 1.10
CA LEU A 61 9.75 2.56 1.47
C LEU A 61 9.90 3.77 2.40
N THR A 62 11.02 3.86 3.12
CA THR A 62 11.30 4.91 4.10
C THR A 62 12.08 6.09 3.54
N GLY A 63 12.30 6.09 2.21
CA GLY A 63 12.92 7.18 1.47
C GLY A 63 12.13 8.48 1.66
N ARG A 64 12.74 9.45 2.34
CA ARG A 64 12.09 10.72 2.70
C ARG A 64 12.01 11.68 1.53
N MET A 65 10.82 12.22 1.27
CA MET A 65 10.62 13.19 0.20
C MET A 65 9.48 14.16 0.53
N SER A 66 9.67 15.45 0.27
CA SER A 66 8.59 16.44 0.26
C SER A 66 9.08 17.77 -0.32
N HIS A 67 8.21 18.44 -1.07
CA HIS A 67 8.31 19.85 -1.39
C HIS A 67 6.92 20.44 -1.69
N GLY A 68 6.37 21.25 -0.78
CA GLY A 68 5.01 21.79 -0.92
C GLY A 68 3.96 20.67 -0.82
N PHE A 69 2.86 20.79 -1.57
CA PHE A 69 1.94 19.66 -1.75
C PHE A 69 2.68 18.51 -2.43
N SER A 70 2.81 17.40 -1.72
CA SER A 70 3.61 16.25 -2.09
C SER A 70 2.75 15.01 -2.03
N PHE A 71 2.69 14.27 -3.13
CA PHE A 71 1.92 13.06 -3.28
C PHE A 71 2.81 11.98 -3.83
N MET A 72 2.90 10.85 -3.14
CA MET A 72 3.76 9.74 -3.51
C MET A 72 2.95 8.46 -3.57
N TRP A 73 2.96 7.82 -4.73
CA TRP A 73 2.33 6.54 -4.92
C TRP A 73 3.31 5.41 -4.69
N TYR A 74 2.88 4.40 -3.95
CA TYR A 74 3.55 3.12 -3.83
C TYR A 74 2.58 2.04 -4.26
N ARG A 75 2.93 1.23 -5.25
CA ARG A 75 2.09 0.15 -5.77
C ARG A 75 2.80 -1.18 -5.70
N ILE A 76 2.11 -2.24 -5.30
CA ILE A 76 2.63 -3.60 -5.34
C ILE A 76 1.52 -4.56 -5.75
N SER A 77 1.82 -5.46 -6.69
CA SER A 77 0.99 -6.62 -6.96
C SER A 77 1.54 -7.81 -6.19
N VAL A 78 0.69 -8.47 -5.41
CA VAL A 78 1.07 -9.62 -4.58
C VAL A 78 0.32 -10.85 -5.04
N THR A 79 0.99 -11.99 -5.03
CA THR A 79 0.40 -13.33 -5.21
C THR A 79 0.53 -14.08 -3.90
N PHE A 80 -0.57 -14.60 -3.37
CA PHE A 80 -0.54 -15.37 -2.14
C PHE A 80 0.21 -16.71 -2.35
N PRO A 81 1.20 -17.03 -1.50
CA PRO A 81 1.97 -18.26 -1.63
C PRO A 81 1.14 -19.47 -1.16
N GLU A 82 1.66 -20.68 -1.40
CA GLU A 82 1.06 -21.92 -0.87
C GLU A 82 1.03 -21.95 0.66
N GLN A 83 2.11 -21.44 1.27
CA GLN A 83 2.30 -21.43 2.72
C GLN A 83 3.08 -20.19 3.16
N VAL A 84 2.82 -19.75 4.40
CA VAL A 84 3.62 -18.73 5.09
C VAL A 84 4.03 -19.31 6.44
N ASP A 85 5.32 -19.26 6.74
CA ASP A 85 5.90 -19.80 7.99
C ASP A 85 5.49 -21.27 8.27
N GLY A 86 5.41 -22.08 7.21
CA GLY A 86 5.01 -23.50 7.29
C GLY A 86 3.50 -23.76 7.40
N HIS A 87 2.66 -22.72 7.42
CA HIS A 87 1.20 -22.87 7.48
C HIS A 87 0.54 -22.68 6.11
N PRO A 88 -0.41 -23.54 5.68
CA PRO A 88 -1.12 -23.39 4.41
C PRO A 88 -1.98 -22.13 4.37
N VAL A 89 -1.87 -21.33 3.31
CA VAL A 89 -2.62 -20.06 3.17
C VAL A 89 -4.13 -20.29 2.95
N ASN A 90 -4.52 -21.45 2.44
CA ASN A 90 -5.90 -21.74 2.10
C ASN A 90 -6.85 -21.55 3.30
N GLY A 91 -7.84 -20.67 3.13
CA GLY A 91 -8.84 -20.33 4.15
C GLY A 91 -8.38 -19.32 5.21
N MET A 92 -7.16 -18.77 5.10
CA MET A 92 -6.68 -17.74 6.02
C MET A 92 -7.35 -16.39 5.78
N ARG A 93 -7.44 -15.59 6.83
CA ARG A 93 -7.72 -14.16 6.73
C ARG A 93 -6.41 -13.42 6.49
N VAL A 94 -6.35 -12.61 5.44
CA VAL A 94 -5.19 -11.80 5.09
C VAL A 94 -5.50 -10.32 5.26
N GLN A 95 -4.67 -9.62 6.03
CA GLN A 95 -4.80 -8.18 6.26
C GLN A 95 -3.52 -7.46 5.85
N PHE A 96 -3.68 -6.30 5.21
CA PHE A 96 -2.59 -5.37 4.96
C PHE A 96 -2.50 -4.35 6.09
N GLU A 97 -1.29 -4.11 6.58
CA GLU A 97 -1.00 -3.21 7.69
C GLU A 97 0.12 -2.26 7.29
N THR A 98 -0.09 -0.96 7.50
CA THR A 98 0.91 0.07 7.23
C THR A 98 0.74 1.24 8.21
N CYS A 99 1.74 2.11 8.24
CA CYS A 99 1.63 3.45 8.75
C CYS A 99 2.34 4.35 7.75
N ILE A 100 1.60 5.25 7.12
CA ILE A 100 2.13 6.21 6.17
C ILE A 100 2.47 7.48 6.95
N ASP A 101 3.64 8.06 6.70
CA ASP A 101 4.01 9.33 7.33
C ASP A 101 3.04 10.42 6.90
N ASP A 102 2.58 11.23 7.85
CA ASP A 102 1.54 12.25 7.68
C ASP A 102 0.17 11.69 7.30
N TYR A 103 -0.23 11.73 6.02
CA TYR A 103 -1.56 11.34 5.56
C TYR A 103 -1.47 10.19 4.56
N GLY A 104 -2.25 9.13 4.78
CA GLY A 104 -2.20 7.91 4.00
C GLY A 104 -3.56 7.43 3.51
N GLU A 105 -3.62 7.04 2.24
CA GLU A 105 -4.72 6.24 1.69
C GLU A 105 -4.23 4.83 1.33
N ILE A 106 -5.11 3.84 1.50
CA ILE A 106 -4.90 2.46 1.06
C ILE A 106 -6.03 2.08 0.11
N TRP A 107 -5.62 1.59 -1.05
CA TRP A 107 -6.47 1.05 -2.09
C TRP A 107 -6.09 -0.40 -2.33
N VAL A 108 -7.07 -1.30 -2.34
CA VAL A 108 -6.89 -2.73 -2.60
C VAL A 108 -7.79 -3.06 -3.78
N ASP A 109 -7.20 -3.52 -4.87
CA ASP A 109 -7.91 -3.85 -6.11
C ASP A 109 -8.81 -2.70 -6.60
N GLY A 110 -8.34 -1.46 -6.48
CA GLY A 110 -9.09 -0.27 -6.91
C GLY A 110 -10.10 0.26 -5.88
N GLU A 111 -10.31 -0.46 -4.79
CA GLU A 111 -11.31 -0.14 -3.76
C GLU A 111 -10.67 0.42 -2.49
N CYS A 112 -11.25 1.49 -1.95
CA CYS A 112 -10.84 2.05 -0.68
C CYS A 112 -11.85 1.69 0.41
N ASN A 113 -11.42 0.96 1.43
CA ASN A 113 -12.23 0.74 2.62
C ASN A 113 -12.41 2.08 3.35
N ARG A 114 -13.62 2.65 3.33
CA ARG A 114 -13.88 3.99 3.90
C ARG A 114 -13.60 4.09 5.41
N ASP A 115 -13.72 2.98 6.14
CA ASP A 115 -13.52 2.95 7.58
C ASP A 115 -12.04 2.78 7.98
N ARG A 116 -11.21 2.21 7.10
CA ARG A 116 -9.86 1.74 7.44
C ARG A 116 -8.75 2.18 6.47
N GLY A 117 -9.09 2.34 5.20
CA GLY A 117 -8.18 2.68 4.10
C GLY A 117 -8.14 4.17 3.77
N ALA A 118 -9.22 4.92 4.00
CA ALA A 118 -9.21 6.38 3.82
C ALA A 118 -8.28 7.07 4.84
N ILE A 119 -7.88 8.32 4.57
CA ILE A 119 -7.05 9.11 5.50
C ILE A 119 -7.72 9.21 6.86
N GLN A 120 -7.09 8.64 7.89
CA GLN A 120 -7.62 8.61 9.28
C GLN A 120 -7.03 9.68 10.20
N GLY A 121 -6.04 10.45 9.73
CA GLY A 121 -5.36 11.49 10.50
C GLY A 121 -3.84 11.41 10.37
N PHE A 122 -3.15 12.22 11.17
CA PHE A 122 -1.69 12.34 11.14
C PHE A 122 -1.00 11.10 11.72
N ASN A 123 -0.18 10.41 10.92
CA ASN A 123 0.61 9.25 11.35
C ASN A 123 -0.21 8.11 11.96
N VAL A 124 -1.42 7.88 11.44
CA VAL A 124 -2.33 6.86 11.96
C VAL A 124 -2.00 5.50 11.34
N PRO A 125 -1.72 4.46 12.15
CA PRO A 125 -1.62 3.09 11.66
C PRO A 125 -2.95 2.61 11.06
N GLN A 126 -2.87 1.98 9.90
CA GLN A 126 -4.04 1.49 9.16
C GLN A 126 -3.94 -0.02 8.94
N ARG A 127 -5.10 -0.67 8.96
CA ARG A 127 -5.24 -2.12 8.76
C ARG A 127 -6.48 -2.42 7.93
N VAL A 128 -6.29 -2.98 6.74
CA VAL A 128 -7.36 -3.26 5.78
C VAL A 128 -7.41 -4.77 5.51
N LEU A 129 -8.63 -5.33 5.42
CA LEU A 129 -8.83 -6.71 5.01
C LEU A 129 -8.56 -6.84 3.50
N ILE A 130 -7.69 -7.76 3.11
CA ILE A 130 -7.45 -8.12 1.71
C ILE A 130 -8.36 -9.28 1.31
N SER A 131 -8.28 -10.39 2.06
CA SER A 131 -9.09 -11.57 1.83
C SER A 131 -9.54 -12.17 3.17
N GLY A 132 -10.80 -12.57 3.25
CA GLY A 132 -11.36 -13.27 4.43
C GLY A 132 -11.23 -14.79 4.37
N ASN A 133 -10.88 -15.32 3.19
CA ASN A 133 -10.82 -16.74 2.90
C ASN A 133 -9.83 -16.94 1.73
N ALA A 134 -8.55 -16.74 2.01
CA ALA A 134 -7.52 -16.68 0.99
C ALA A 134 -7.33 -18.01 0.26
N ALA A 135 -6.95 -17.95 -1.01
CA ALA A 135 -6.51 -19.11 -1.78
C ALA A 135 -5.07 -18.94 -2.27
N PRO A 136 -4.24 -20.00 -2.30
CA PRO A 136 -2.94 -19.95 -2.97
C PRO A 136 -3.08 -19.49 -4.43
N GLY A 137 -2.19 -18.60 -4.86
CA GLY A 137 -2.21 -18.04 -6.22
C GLY A 137 -3.19 -16.88 -6.42
N GLU A 138 -4.04 -16.55 -5.44
CA GLU A 138 -4.87 -15.34 -5.45
C GLU A 138 -3.97 -14.10 -5.58
N GLN A 139 -4.39 -13.14 -6.41
CA GLN A 139 -3.62 -11.93 -6.71
C GLN A 139 -4.39 -10.69 -6.27
N HIS A 140 -3.67 -9.75 -5.68
CA HIS A 140 -4.19 -8.45 -5.30
C HIS A 140 -3.21 -7.34 -5.62
N THR A 141 -3.73 -6.18 -6.01
CA THR A 141 -2.95 -4.95 -6.15
C THR A 141 -3.22 -4.05 -4.95
N ILE A 142 -2.14 -3.62 -4.30
CA ILE A 142 -2.18 -2.68 -3.18
C ILE A 142 -1.54 -1.38 -3.64
N ALA A 143 -2.30 -0.29 -3.60
CA ALA A 143 -1.83 1.05 -3.93
C ALA A 143 -1.96 1.95 -2.70
N LEU A 144 -0.86 2.65 -2.38
CA LEU A 144 -0.78 3.59 -1.27
C LEU A 144 -0.58 4.99 -1.85
N LEU A 145 -1.39 5.94 -1.40
CA LEU A 145 -1.12 7.35 -1.61
C LEU A 145 -0.62 7.94 -0.30
N ALA A 146 0.62 8.39 -0.30
CA ALA A 146 1.20 9.14 0.80
C ALA A 146 1.17 10.63 0.48
N ALA A 147 0.62 11.44 1.38
CA ALA A 147 0.42 12.87 1.16
C ALA A 147 1.00 13.72 2.31
N ASN A 148 1.69 14.80 1.93
CA ASN A 148 2.17 15.87 2.80
C ASN A 148 1.94 17.23 2.12
N GLY A 149 1.86 18.31 2.89
CA GLY A 149 1.81 19.65 2.33
C GLY A 149 1.28 20.69 3.31
N PRO A 150 1.00 21.92 2.84
CA PRO A 150 0.43 22.99 3.66
C PRO A 150 -1.07 22.75 3.93
N LEU A 151 -1.43 21.55 4.39
CA LEU A 151 -2.78 21.12 4.78
C LEU A 151 -2.70 20.50 6.15
N ALA A 152 -3.43 21.04 7.13
CA ALA A 152 -3.45 20.56 8.52
C ALA A 152 -2.06 20.51 9.22
N ALA A 153 -1.05 21.18 8.65
CA ALA A 153 0.28 21.46 9.20
C ALA A 153 1.13 20.25 9.65
N PRO A 154 1.31 19.20 8.80
CA PRO A 154 2.30 18.17 9.05
C PRO A 154 3.72 18.74 8.96
N GLY A 155 4.61 18.29 9.82
CA GLY A 155 6.04 18.62 9.74
C GLY A 155 6.81 17.53 9.00
N GLY A 156 7.96 17.87 8.41
CA GLY A 156 8.87 16.87 7.86
C GLY A 156 8.60 16.51 6.40
N THR A 157 8.57 15.21 6.11
CA THR A 157 8.57 14.62 4.77
C THR A 157 7.53 13.51 4.69
N VAL A 158 7.18 13.03 3.50
CA VAL A 158 6.27 11.87 3.37
C VAL A 158 7.03 10.61 2.94
N PHE A 159 6.64 9.46 3.48
CA PHE A 159 7.13 8.11 3.14
C PHE A 159 6.22 7.02 3.75
N VAL A 160 6.46 5.75 3.44
CA VAL A 160 5.75 4.60 4.05
C VAL A 160 6.63 4.02 5.16
N ARG A 161 6.18 4.12 6.42
CA ARG A 161 7.00 3.70 7.58
C ARG A 161 7.21 2.19 7.65
N TYR A 162 6.20 1.42 7.25
CA TYR A 162 6.26 -0.03 7.08
C TYR A 162 5.09 -0.52 6.22
N ALA A 163 5.20 -1.72 5.65
CA ALA A 163 4.11 -2.37 4.93
C ALA A 163 4.18 -3.88 5.19
N ASN A 164 3.08 -4.47 5.68
CA ASN A 164 3.05 -5.86 6.13
C ASN A 164 1.78 -6.57 5.66
N LEU A 165 1.88 -7.86 5.36
CA LEU A 165 0.74 -8.77 5.27
C LEU A 165 0.69 -9.65 6.52
N GLY A 166 -0.46 -9.64 7.20
CA GLY A 166 -0.78 -10.57 8.27
C GLY A 166 -1.65 -11.70 7.74
N PHE A 167 -1.10 -12.90 7.70
CA PHE A 167 -1.82 -14.14 7.41
C PHE A 167 -2.30 -14.71 8.74
N GLU A 168 -3.60 -14.66 8.99
CA GLU A 168 -4.22 -15.05 10.25
C GLU A 168 -5.10 -16.29 10.06
N TRP A 169 -5.01 -17.22 11.00
CA TRP A 169 -5.85 -18.41 11.02
C TRP A 169 -6.47 -18.61 12.39
N THR A 170 -7.61 -19.27 12.40
CA THR A 170 -8.13 -19.89 13.62
C THR A 170 -7.29 -21.15 13.89
N GLY A 171 -6.87 -21.35 15.15
CA GLY A 171 -5.93 -22.41 15.52
C GLY A 171 -6.37 -23.82 15.05
N ALA A 172 -5.34 -24.66 14.87
CA ALA A 172 -5.39 -26.03 14.35
C ALA A 172 -6.40 -26.95 15.06
#